data_AF-A0A734FTB7-F1
#
_entry.id   AF-A0A734FTB7-F1
#
_cell.length_a   1.000
_cell.length_b   1.000
_cell.length_c   1.000
_cell.angle_alpha   90.00
_cell.angle_beta   90.00
_cell.angle_gamma   90.00
#
_symmetry.space_group_name_H-M   'P 1'
#
loop_
_entity.id
_entity.type
_entity.pdbx_description
1 polymer ?
#
loop_
_entity_poly.entity_id
_entity_poly.type
_entity_poly.pdbx_seq_one_letter_code
_entity_poly.pdbx_strand_id
1 'polypeptide(L)'
;MSGDSTLTDVTVNGNTTSGTGVDVNANLTNQGSTTVNGNATGTGSGVDLVGNVAGGTVNGNATDGTGVNVSGNSTLTDVTVNGNTTSGTGVDISGNLTNKDNTTITGNSGSGAGVGLNGTVTGGSLAGNSVSGPGLHVTGNSTLNGVDVTASSQSGPGTQMDGMLSVSGGTTLNGEEQKDSAELRRQVYERQQQLSRSDTVRDAYRTSGYRVEEKPVSVEICTDGECRALETGYADAPKAR
;
A
#
# COMPACT_ATOMS: atom_id res chain seq x y z
N MET A 1 2.98 11.77 -27.96
CA MET A 1 1.71 11.77 -28.71
C MET A 1 0.83 12.83 -28.10
N SER A 2 0.45 13.87 -28.86
CA SER A 2 -0.18 15.09 -28.34
C SER A 2 -1.66 15.28 -28.71
N GLY A 3 -2.33 14.20 -29.07
CA GLY A 3 -3.74 14.15 -29.41
C GLY A 3 -4.24 12.70 -29.40
N ASP A 4 -5.55 12.53 -29.30
CA ASP A 4 -6.16 11.20 -29.24
C ASP A 4 -5.78 10.39 -30.47
N SER A 5 -5.19 9.22 -30.24
CA SER A 5 -4.53 8.42 -31.28
C SER A 5 -5.01 6.98 -31.24
N THR A 6 -5.17 6.39 -32.42
CA THR A 6 -5.39 4.95 -32.57
C THR A 6 -4.28 4.37 -33.42
N LEU A 7 -3.61 3.34 -32.90
CA LEU A 7 -2.50 2.65 -33.53
C LEU A 7 -2.88 1.18 -33.73
N THR A 8 -2.56 0.60 -34.89
CA THR A 8 -2.86 -0.79 -35.21
C THR A 8 -1.62 -1.47 -35.78
N ASP A 9 -1.15 -2.51 -35.11
CA ASP A 9 0.07 -3.24 -35.48
C ASP A 9 1.32 -2.35 -35.63
N VAL A 10 1.46 -1.34 -34.77
CA VAL A 10 2.59 -0.38 -34.81
C VAL A 10 3.54 -0.58 -33.63
N THR A 11 4.84 -0.42 -33.88
CA THR A 11 5.81 -0.20 -32.81
C THR A 11 6.22 1.27 -32.77
N VAL A 12 5.91 1.95 -31.66
CA VAL A 12 6.37 3.31 -31.37
C VAL A 12 7.67 3.22 -30.59
N ASN A 13 8.72 3.89 -31.06
CA ASN A 13 10.01 3.95 -30.36
C ASN A 13 10.38 5.40 -30.07
N GLY A 14 10.82 5.68 -28.84
CA GLY A 14 11.36 6.96 -28.44
C GLY A 14 12.59 6.78 -27.54
N ASN A 15 13.66 7.52 -27.84
CA ASN A 15 14.92 7.40 -27.12
C ASN A 15 15.39 8.78 -26.68
N THR A 16 15.90 8.87 -25.46
CA THR A 16 16.45 10.10 -24.88
C THR A 16 17.59 9.75 -23.92
N THR A 17 18.34 10.76 -23.51
CA THR A 17 19.32 10.61 -22.42
C THR A 17 18.71 11.00 -21.09
N SER A 18 18.12 12.21 -20.99
CA SER A 18 17.64 12.76 -19.72
C SER A 18 16.19 13.28 -19.76
N GLY A 19 15.52 13.21 -20.91
CA GLY A 19 14.12 13.62 -21.06
C GLY A 19 13.14 12.44 -20.93
N THR A 20 12.01 12.53 -21.62
CA THR A 20 11.07 11.42 -21.78
C THR A 20 11.27 10.74 -23.13
N GLY A 21 11.43 9.42 -23.16
CA GLY A 21 11.56 8.64 -24.39
C GLY A 21 10.27 8.70 -25.21
N VAL A 22 9.16 8.27 -24.62
CA VAL A 22 7.81 8.45 -25.18
C VAL A 22 6.89 9.12 -24.16
N ASP A 23 6.30 10.24 -24.57
CA ASP A 23 5.27 10.94 -23.79
C ASP A 23 3.88 10.62 -24.34
N VAL A 24 3.00 10.06 -23.50
CA VAL A 24 1.59 9.76 -23.79
C VAL A 24 0.71 10.72 -23.00
N ASN A 25 0.42 11.89 -23.59
CA ASN A 25 -0.30 12.97 -22.91
C ASN A 25 -1.77 13.15 -23.34
N ALA A 26 -2.26 12.28 -24.22
CA ALA A 26 -3.64 12.21 -24.68
C ALA A 26 -4.09 10.74 -24.73
N ASN A 27 -5.35 10.46 -25.13
CA ASN A 27 -5.84 9.09 -25.17
C ASN A 27 -5.14 8.28 -26.26
N LEU A 28 -4.71 7.06 -25.94
CA LEU A 28 -4.09 6.14 -26.87
C LEU A 28 -4.88 4.83 -26.92
N THR A 29 -5.33 4.44 -28.11
CA THR A 29 -5.92 3.12 -28.36
C THR A 29 -4.96 2.30 -29.21
N ASN A 30 -4.41 1.24 -28.64
CA ASN A 30 -3.55 0.28 -29.29
C ASN A 30 -4.37 -0.94 -29.70
N GLN A 31 -4.29 -1.31 -30.98
CA GLN A 31 -4.94 -2.49 -31.54
C GLN A 31 -3.89 -3.45 -32.11
N GLY A 32 -4.27 -4.72 -32.23
CA GLY A 32 -3.39 -5.77 -32.74
C GLY A 32 -2.13 -5.92 -31.89
N SER A 33 -0.98 -5.99 -32.54
CA SER A 33 0.33 -6.20 -31.91
C SER A 33 1.05 -4.91 -31.52
N THR A 34 0.30 -3.83 -31.28
CA THR A 34 0.89 -2.50 -31.04
C THR A 34 1.70 -2.44 -29.75
N THR A 35 2.88 -1.84 -29.84
CA THR A 35 3.82 -1.68 -28.73
C THR A 35 4.36 -0.27 -28.66
N VAL A 36 4.51 0.27 -27.45
CA VAL A 36 5.11 1.57 -27.18
C VAL A 36 6.39 1.35 -26.38
N ASN A 37 7.54 1.73 -26.93
CA ASN A 37 8.84 1.56 -26.30
C ASN A 37 9.51 2.93 -26.10
N GLY A 38 9.68 3.32 -24.84
CA GLY A 38 10.40 4.52 -24.46
C GLY A 38 11.66 4.19 -23.68
N ASN A 39 12.80 4.79 -24.06
CA ASN A 39 14.09 4.53 -23.42
C ASN A 39 14.78 5.83 -23.01
N ALA A 40 15.24 5.91 -21.76
CA ALA A 40 16.08 6.98 -21.23
C ALA A 40 17.42 6.43 -20.73
N THR A 41 18.52 6.71 -21.42
CA THR A 41 19.84 6.15 -21.06
C THR A 41 20.53 6.82 -19.87
N GLY A 42 19.89 7.81 -19.25
CA GLY A 42 20.35 8.51 -18.06
C GLY A 42 19.23 8.63 -17.02
N THR A 43 19.02 9.84 -16.50
CA THR A 43 18.07 10.13 -15.41
C THR A 43 16.64 10.44 -15.87
N GLY A 44 16.36 10.30 -17.16
CA GLY A 44 15.05 10.59 -17.74
C GLY A 44 14.01 9.51 -17.51
N SER A 45 12.81 9.70 -18.06
CA SER A 45 11.77 8.66 -18.07
C SER A 45 11.77 7.90 -19.39
N GLY A 46 11.66 6.58 -19.34
CA GLY A 46 11.42 5.78 -20.55
C GLY A 46 10.10 6.18 -21.20
N VAL A 47 9.00 5.96 -20.48
CA VAL A 47 7.65 6.41 -20.86
C VAL A 47 7.06 7.30 -19.77
N ASP A 48 6.37 8.37 -20.15
CA ASP A 48 5.50 9.15 -19.25
C ASP A 48 4.04 8.98 -19.69
N LEU A 49 3.19 8.54 -18.75
CA LEU A 49 1.78 8.25 -18.93
C LEU A 49 0.96 9.31 -18.19
N VAL A 50 0.41 10.24 -18.97
CA VAL A 50 -0.50 11.27 -18.48
C VAL A 50 -1.94 11.03 -18.98
N GLY A 51 -2.08 10.44 -20.17
CA GLY A 51 -3.36 10.12 -20.80
C GLY A 51 -3.81 8.66 -20.60
N ASN A 52 -5.05 8.37 -21.00
CA ASN A 52 -5.60 7.01 -20.94
C ASN A 52 -5.00 6.12 -22.02
N VAL A 53 -4.84 4.82 -21.74
CA VAL A 53 -4.36 3.83 -22.71
C VAL A 53 -5.29 2.62 -22.73
N ALA A 54 -5.65 2.17 -23.92
CA ALA A 54 -6.42 0.95 -24.13
C ALA A 54 -5.64 0.00 -25.04
N GLY A 55 -5.48 -1.26 -24.60
CA GLY A 55 -4.79 -2.32 -25.34
C GLY A 55 -3.27 -2.17 -25.40
N GLY A 56 -2.64 -3.22 -25.91
CA GLY A 56 -1.22 -3.26 -26.26
C GLY A 56 -0.26 -3.30 -25.07
N THR A 57 1.02 -3.10 -25.38
CA THR A 57 2.10 -3.13 -24.39
C THR A 57 2.85 -1.81 -24.35
N VAL A 58 3.10 -1.30 -23.15
CA VAL A 58 3.91 -0.11 -22.88
C VAL A 58 5.19 -0.55 -22.16
N ASN A 59 6.33 -0.37 -22.81
CA ASN A 59 7.64 -0.67 -22.26
C ASN A 59 8.42 0.62 -22.05
N GLY A 60 8.76 0.91 -20.80
CA GLY A 60 9.60 2.03 -20.44
C GLY A 60 10.89 1.53 -19.79
N ASN A 61 12.04 1.96 -20.33
CA ASN A 61 13.34 1.61 -19.79
C ASN A 61 14.10 2.88 -19.41
N ALA A 62 14.75 2.87 -18.25
CA ALA A 62 15.71 3.90 -17.89
C ALA A 62 16.97 3.33 -17.25
N THR A 63 18.10 4.04 -17.31
CA THR A 63 19.28 3.61 -16.55
C THR A 63 19.12 4.02 -15.09
N ASP A 64 19.04 5.34 -14.83
CA ASP A 64 19.01 5.90 -13.48
C ASP A 64 17.72 6.66 -13.16
N GLY A 65 16.89 6.92 -14.17
CA GLY A 65 15.59 7.56 -14.01
C GLY A 65 14.44 6.57 -13.81
N THR A 66 13.28 6.88 -14.39
CA THR A 66 12.07 6.05 -14.23
C THR A 66 11.81 5.24 -15.49
N GLY A 67 11.55 3.94 -15.38
CA GLY A 67 11.16 3.13 -16.54
C GLY A 67 9.86 3.65 -17.14
N VAL A 68 8.77 3.56 -16.36
CA VAL A 68 7.47 4.16 -16.69
C VAL A 68 7.00 5.07 -15.56
N ASN A 69 6.76 6.34 -15.87
CA ASN A 69 6.19 7.32 -14.95
C ASN A 69 4.69 7.46 -15.20
N VAL A 70 3.85 7.27 -14.18
CA VAL A 70 2.42 7.52 -14.21
C VAL A 70 2.13 8.75 -13.37
N SER A 71 2.20 9.91 -14.02
CA SER A 71 2.07 11.22 -13.37
C SER A 71 0.69 11.85 -13.53
N GLY A 72 -0.07 11.45 -14.56
CA GLY A 72 -1.43 11.94 -14.80
C GLY A 72 -2.54 11.08 -14.19
N ASN A 73 -3.78 11.56 -14.34
CA ASN A 73 -4.97 10.79 -14.02
C ASN A 73 -5.28 9.86 -15.20
N SER A 74 -4.81 8.62 -15.13
CA SER A 74 -4.83 7.69 -16.24
C SER A 74 -5.75 6.51 -15.98
N THR A 75 -6.49 6.11 -17.00
CA THR A 75 -7.19 4.83 -17.07
C THR A 75 -6.47 3.92 -18.05
N LEU A 76 -6.11 2.73 -17.59
CA LEU A 76 -5.51 1.67 -18.40
C LEU A 76 -6.52 0.55 -18.55
N THR A 77 -6.74 0.07 -19.78
CA THR A 77 -7.71 -1.00 -20.09
C THR A 77 -7.06 -2.04 -20.99
N ASP A 78 -6.96 -3.29 -20.51
CA ASP A 78 -6.23 -4.37 -21.19
C ASP A 78 -4.80 -3.99 -21.61
N VAL A 79 -4.07 -3.27 -20.75
CA VAL A 79 -2.70 -2.82 -21.03
C VAL A 79 -1.70 -3.62 -20.21
N THR A 80 -0.61 -4.05 -20.85
CA THR A 80 0.57 -4.54 -20.12
C THR A 80 1.60 -3.42 -20.03
N VAL A 81 1.94 -2.98 -18.82
CA VAL A 81 2.95 -1.95 -18.57
C VAL A 81 4.19 -2.58 -17.96
N ASN A 82 5.35 -2.35 -18.58
CA ASN A 82 6.65 -2.83 -18.10
C ASN A 82 7.61 -1.66 -17.93
N GLY A 83 7.99 -1.37 -16.70
CA GLY A 83 9.01 -0.38 -16.37
C GLY A 83 10.29 -1.05 -15.87
N ASN A 84 11.42 -0.85 -16.54
CA ASN A 84 12.68 -1.47 -16.15
C ASN A 84 13.77 -0.42 -15.93
N THR A 85 14.50 -0.55 -14.83
CA THR A 85 15.63 0.32 -14.54
C THR A 85 16.86 -0.39 -14.01
N THR A 86 18.01 0.25 -14.15
CA THR A 86 19.24 -0.22 -13.50
C THR A 86 19.30 0.25 -12.06
N SER A 87 19.13 1.55 -11.82
CA SER A 87 19.28 2.13 -10.48
C SER A 87 18.11 3.00 -10.00
N GLY A 88 17.26 3.47 -10.91
CA GLY A 88 16.07 4.27 -10.56
C GLY A 88 14.82 3.43 -10.31
N THR A 89 13.64 4.00 -10.52
CA THR A 89 12.35 3.33 -10.24
C THR A 89 11.79 2.63 -11.47
N GLY A 90 11.46 1.34 -11.39
CA GLY A 90 10.87 0.59 -12.50
C GLY A 90 9.59 1.25 -13.01
N VAL A 91 8.55 1.29 -12.17
CA VAL A 91 7.33 2.06 -12.41
C VAL A 91 7.08 3.02 -11.25
N ASP A 92 6.96 4.32 -11.52
CA ASP A 92 6.61 5.31 -10.50
C ASP A 92 5.16 5.78 -10.70
N ILE A 93 4.34 5.72 -9.65
CA ILE A 93 2.92 6.09 -9.68
C ILE A 93 2.70 7.23 -8.69
N SER A 94 2.60 8.44 -9.23
CA SER A 94 2.31 9.67 -8.47
C SER A 94 0.94 10.26 -8.80
N GLY A 95 0.34 9.86 -9.92
CA GLY A 95 -1.03 10.23 -10.31
C GLY A 95 -2.11 9.29 -9.76
N ASN A 96 -3.35 9.50 -10.23
CA ASN A 96 -4.44 8.54 -10.02
C ASN A 96 -4.51 7.57 -11.19
N LEU A 97 -4.37 6.28 -10.89
CA LEU A 97 -4.35 5.22 -11.87
C LEU A 97 -5.54 4.27 -11.67
N THR A 98 -6.38 4.16 -12.69
CA THR A 98 -7.48 3.19 -12.72
C THR A 98 -7.15 2.10 -13.74
N ASN A 99 -6.92 0.88 -13.26
CA ASN A 99 -6.72 -0.28 -14.10
C ASN A 99 -8.05 -1.00 -14.30
N LYS A 100 -8.34 -1.36 -15.54
CA LYS A 100 -9.52 -2.14 -15.93
C LYS A 100 -9.10 -3.40 -16.65
N ASP A 101 -10.00 -4.38 -16.57
CA ASP A 101 -9.89 -5.66 -17.25
C ASP A 101 -8.55 -6.34 -16.95
N ASN A 102 -7.80 -6.80 -17.94
CA ASN A 102 -6.57 -7.58 -17.73
C ASN A 102 -5.31 -6.72 -17.58
N THR A 103 -5.46 -5.46 -17.14
CA THR A 103 -4.33 -4.54 -17.01
C THR A 103 -3.34 -5.03 -15.94
N THR A 104 -2.06 -5.11 -16.33
CA THR A 104 -0.96 -5.49 -15.46
C THR A 104 0.14 -4.44 -15.51
N ILE A 105 0.72 -4.13 -14.35
CA ILE A 105 1.81 -3.17 -14.21
C ILE A 105 2.97 -3.87 -13.53
N THR A 106 4.11 -3.94 -14.21
CA THR A 106 5.33 -4.55 -13.68
C THR A 106 6.46 -3.55 -13.68
N GLY A 107 7.00 -3.26 -12.49
CA GLY A 107 8.18 -2.45 -12.29
C GLY A 107 9.35 -3.29 -11.81
N ASN A 108 10.47 -3.23 -12.52
CA ASN A 108 11.71 -3.93 -12.19
C ASN A 108 12.84 -2.92 -12.02
N SER A 109 13.63 -3.06 -10.96
CA SER A 109 14.84 -2.26 -10.76
C SER A 109 16.01 -3.11 -10.30
N GLY A 110 17.22 -2.73 -10.69
CA GLY A 110 18.44 -3.29 -10.10
C GLY A 110 18.58 -2.86 -8.65
N SER A 111 18.83 -1.57 -8.42
CA SER A 111 19.10 -1.05 -7.06
C SER A 111 18.06 -0.07 -6.52
N GLY A 112 17.11 0.38 -7.33
CA GLY A 112 16.03 1.27 -6.90
C GLY A 112 14.74 0.51 -6.59
N ALA A 113 13.63 1.25 -6.52
CA ALA A 113 12.32 0.66 -6.29
C ALA A 113 11.83 -0.08 -7.55
N GLY A 114 11.27 -1.29 -7.39
CA GLY A 114 10.52 -1.93 -8.46
C GLY A 114 9.33 -1.06 -8.84
N VAL A 115 8.48 -0.77 -7.85
CA VAL A 115 7.38 0.20 -7.94
C VAL A 115 7.52 1.28 -6.88
N GLY A 116 7.50 2.54 -7.30
CA GLY A 116 7.30 3.71 -6.44
C GLY A 116 5.82 4.09 -6.38
N LEU A 117 5.30 4.38 -5.19
CA LEU A 117 3.89 4.70 -4.98
C LEU A 117 3.72 5.93 -4.09
N ASN A 118 3.20 7.00 -4.70
CA ASN A 118 2.80 8.26 -4.07
C ASN A 118 1.48 8.77 -4.68
N GLY A 119 0.52 7.87 -4.85
CA GLY A 119 -0.70 8.13 -5.60
C GLY A 119 -1.78 7.08 -5.33
N THR A 120 -2.84 7.13 -6.12
CA THR A 120 -3.97 6.18 -6.00
C THR A 120 -3.91 5.16 -7.11
N VAL A 121 -4.04 3.88 -6.78
CA VAL A 121 -4.25 2.80 -7.75
C VAL A 121 -5.56 2.09 -7.43
N THR A 122 -6.38 1.89 -8.46
CA THR A 122 -7.64 1.14 -8.37
C THR A 122 -7.63 0.01 -9.38
N GLY A 123 -7.92 -1.21 -8.94
CA GLY A 123 -8.01 -2.40 -9.79
C GLY A 123 -6.66 -2.91 -10.33
N GLY A 124 -6.73 -4.03 -11.03
CA GLY A 124 -5.62 -4.64 -11.76
C GLY A 124 -4.54 -5.24 -10.85
N SER A 125 -3.42 -5.61 -11.48
CA SER A 125 -2.26 -6.15 -10.77
C SER A 125 -1.06 -5.21 -10.84
N LEU A 126 -0.36 -5.10 -9.72
CA LEU A 126 0.84 -4.29 -9.54
C LEU A 126 1.98 -5.17 -9.02
N ALA A 127 2.98 -5.41 -9.85
CA ALA A 127 4.16 -6.20 -9.52
C ALA A 127 5.40 -5.32 -9.44
N GLY A 128 6.01 -5.22 -8.25
CA GLY A 128 7.26 -4.51 -8.02
C GLY A 128 8.37 -5.47 -7.63
N ASN A 129 9.43 -5.51 -8.44
CA ASN A 129 10.60 -6.36 -8.23
C ASN A 129 11.87 -5.53 -8.16
N SER A 130 12.72 -5.82 -7.19
CA SER A 130 14.05 -5.22 -7.12
C SER A 130 15.14 -6.25 -6.83
N VAL A 131 16.40 -5.95 -7.16
CA VAL A 131 17.53 -6.78 -6.73
C VAL A 131 17.97 -6.35 -5.34
N SER A 132 18.25 -5.08 -5.12
CA SER A 132 18.73 -4.57 -3.82
C SER A 132 17.94 -3.41 -3.23
N GLY A 133 17.04 -2.80 -4.00
CA GLY A 133 16.09 -1.81 -3.49
C GLY A 133 14.77 -2.43 -3.02
N PRO A 134 13.77 -1.61 -2.69
CA PRO A 134 12.44 -2.08 -2.34
C PRO A 134 11.69 -2.65 -3.56
N GLY A 135 10.92 -3.73 -3.38
CA GLY A 135 9.97 -4.19 -4.41
C GLY A 135 8.86 -3.16 -4.63
N LEU A 136 8.17 -2.77 -3.55
CA LEU A 136 7.23 -1.66 -3.48
C LEU A 136 7.72 -0.60 -2.49
N HIS A 137 7.79 0.66 -2.91
CA HIS A 137 8.17 1.78 -2.05
C HIS A 137 7.04 2.81 -1.97
N VAL A 138 6.39 2.88 -0.82
CA VAL A 138 5.38 3.91 -0.54
C VAL A 138 6.08 5.13 0.04
N THR A 139 6.19 6.19 -0.74
CA THR A 139 6.96 7.41 -0.38
C THR A 139 6.09 8.55 0.13
N GLY A 140 4.78 8.54 -0.18
CA GLY A 140 3.84 9.55 0.29
C GLY A 140 2.46 8.98 0.56
N ASN A 141 1.44 9.84 0.47
CA ASN A 141 0.06 9.45 0.77
C ASN A 141 -0.51 8.64 -0.39
N SER A 142 -0.65 7.34 -0.19
CA SER A 142 -1.00 6.40 -1.24
C SER A 142 -2.26 5.62 -0.90
N THR A 143 -3.01 5.27 -1.94
CA THR A 143 -4.24 4.48 -1.80
C THR A 143 -4.24 3.31 -2.79
N LEU A 144 -4.58 2.11 -2.30
CA LEU A 144 -4.78 0.91 -3.12
C LEU A 144 -6.20 0.39 -2.93
N ASN A 145 -6.99 0.33 -4.00
CA ASN A 145 -8.38 -0.11 -3.96
C ASN A 145 -8.64 -1.28 -4.91
N GLY A 146 -8.79 -2.49 -4.36
CA GLY A 146 -8.98 -3.72 -5.13
C GLY A 146 -7.80 -4.02 -6.06
N VAL A 147 -6.58 -3.85 -5.57
CA VAL A 147 -5.35 -4.08 -6.34
C VAL A 147 -4.69 -5.37 -5.87
N ASP A 148 -4.27 -6.21 -6.81
CA ASP A 148 -3.44 -7.38 -6.52
C ASP A 148 -1.96 -7.02 -6.59
N VAL A 149 -1.34 -6.82 -5.43
CA VAL A 149 0.05 -6.38 -5.33
C VAL A 149 0.98 -7.54 -5.05
N THR A 150 2.03 -7.66 -5.86
CA THR A 150 3.20 -8.51 -5.58
C THR A 150 4.44 -7.63 -5.47
N ALA A 151 5.11 -7.66 -4.34
CA ALA A 151 6.27 -6.83 -4.04
C ALA A 151 7.41 -7.71 -3.53
N SER A 152 8.47 -7.84 -4.32
CA SER A 152 9.61 -8.71 -4.04
C SER A 152 10.94 -7.99 -4.20
N SER A 153 11.92 -8.39 -3.39
CA SER A 153 13.31 -7.97 -3.57
C SER A 153 14.24 -9.11 -3.20
N GLN A 154 15.36 -9.25 -3.93
CA GLN A 154 16.32 -10.33 -3.68
C GLN A 154 17.15 -10.07 -2.41
N SER A 155 17.57 -8.83 -2.19
CA SER A 155 18.43 -8.42 -1.07
C SER A 155 17.96 -7.16 -0.35
N GLY A 156 16.98 -6.44 -0.92
CA GLY A 156 16.29 -5.33 -0.27
C GLY A 156 14.98 -5.76 0.38
N PRO A 157 14.21 -4.82 0.94
CA PRO A 157 12.88 -5.12 1.47
C PRO A 157 11.88 -5.43 0.35
N GLY A 158 10.94 -6.36 0.58
CA GLY A 158 9.83 -6.56 -0.34
C GLY A 158 8.97 -5.29 -0.46
N THR A 159 8.60 -4.72 0.70
CA THR A 159 7.85 -3.46 0.78
C THR A 159 8.54 -2.51 1.75
N GLN A 160 8.66 -1.24 1.37
CA GLN A 160 9.12 -0.13 2.20
C GLN A 160 8.01 0.91 2.31
N MET A 161 7.72 1.36 3.54
CA MET A 161 6.68 2.34 3.84
C MET A 161 7.29 3.56 4.54
N ASP A 162 7.56 4.60 3.77
CA ASP A 162 7.98 5.92 4.28
C ASP A 162 6.79 6.91 4.32
N GLY A 163 5.73 6.61 3.55
CA GLY A 163 4.47 7.33 3.51
C GLY A 163 3.28 6.55 4.10
N MET A 164 2.11 7.19 4.13
CA MET A 164 0.86 6.55 4.58
C MET A 164 0.24 5.73 3.45
N LEU A 165 -0.10 4.47 3.75
CA LEU A 165 -0.82 3.60 2.82
C LEU A 165 -2.25 3.34 3.32
N SER A 166 -3.24 3.71 2.51
CA SER A 166 -4.65 3.37 2.71
C SER A 166 -5.02 2.23 1.76
N VAL A 167 -5.62 1.16 2.28
CA VAL A 167 -6.05 -0.01 1.49
C VAL A 167 -7.54 -0.25 1.65
N SER A 168 -8.21 -0.66 0.58
CA SER A 168 -9.65 -0.98 0.54
C SER A 168 -9.97 -1.96 -0.60
N GLY A 169 -11.23 -2.38 -0.72
CA GLY A 169 -11.73 -3.08 -1.91
C GLY A 169 -11.16 -4.49 -2.15
N GLY A 170 -10.69 -5.16 -1.09
CA GLY A 170 -10.09 -6.50 -1.21
C GLY A 170 -8.66 -6.50 -1.76
N THR A 171 -7.94 -5.37 -1.70
CA THR A 171 -6.53 -5.29 -2.08
C THR A 171 -5.71 -6.38 -1.39
N THR A 172 -4.88 -7.09 -2.16
CA THR A 172 -3.96 -8.10 -1.65
C THR A 172 -2.51 -7.58 -1.70
N LEU A 173 -1.70 -7.94 -0.71
CA LEU A 173 -0.25 -7.71 -0.69
C LEU A 173 0.45 -9.06 -0.55
N ASN A 174 1.20 -9.47 -1.59
CA ASN A 174 1.88 -10.77 -1.66
C ASN A 174 0.94 -11.96 -1.39
N GLY A 175 -0.29 -11.90 -1.91
CA GLY A 175 -1.31 -12.92 -1.74
C GLY A 175 -2.14 -12.81 -0.46
N GLU A 176 -1.79 -11.90 0.45
CA GLU A 176 -2.54 -11.69 1.69
C GLU A 176 -3.53 -10.52 1.54
N GLU A 177 -4.82 -10.79 1.72
CA GLU A 177 -5.86 -9.75 1.70
C GLU A 177 -5.68 -8.77 2.86
N GLN A 178 -5.67 -7.49 2.53
CA GLN A 178 -5.51 -6.43 3.51
C GLN A 178 -6.85 -5.92 4.01
N LYS A 179 -6.93 -5.70 5.32
CA LYS A 179 -8.15 -5.15 5.94
C LYS A 179 -8.38 -3.73 5.47
N ASP A 180 -9.63 -3.42 5.16
CA ASP A 180 -10.02 -2.07 4.78
C ASP A 180 -9.62 -1.06 5.88
N SER A 181 -8.78 -0.12 5.49
CA SER A 181 -8.23 0.93 6.34
C SER A 181 -9.30 1.89 6.87
N ALA A 182 -10.42 2.10 6.18
CA ALA A 182 -11.55 2.89 6.68
C ALA A 182 -12.33 2.12 7.75
N GLU A 183 -12.56 0.82 7.54
CA GLU A 183 -13.22 -0.03 8.53
C GLU A 183 -12.37 -0.19 9.80
N LEU A 184 -11.05 -0.39 9.65
CA LEU A 184 -10.14 -0.46 10.79
C LEU A 184 -10.14 0.85 11.58
N ARG A 185 -10.11 2.00 10.91
CA ARG A 185 -10.21 3.31 11.57
C ARG A 185 -11.53 3.44 12.33
N ARG A 186 -12.66 3.04 11.76
CA ARG A 186 -13.97 3.06 12.42
C ARG A 186 -13.98 2.21 13.70
N GLN A 187 -13.44 0.99 13.64
CA GLN A 187 -13.36 0.10 14.80
C GLN A 187 -12.47 0.68 15.92
N VAL A 188 -11.36 1.32 15.56
CA VAL A 188 -10.49 2.01 16.52
C VAL A 188 -11.23 3.14 17.22
N TYR A 189 -11.97 3.97 16.47
CA TYR A 189 -12.77 5.06 17.05
C TYR A 189 -13.85 4.55 18.00
N GLU A 190 -14.57 3.50 17.63
CA GLU A 190 -15.62 2.92 18.48
C GLU A 190 -15.05 2.34 19.78
N ARG A 191 -13.90 1.65 19.70
CA ARG A 191 -13.23 1.11 20.88
C ARG A 191 -12.72 2.22 21.81
N GLN A 192 -12.19 3.31 21.25
CA GLN A 192 -11.74 4.46 22.05
C GLN A 192 -12.90 5.14 22.80
N GLN A 193 -14.09 5.23 22.20
CA GLN A 193 -15.27 5.75 22.88
C GLN A 193 -15.78 4.83 24.00
N GLN A 194 -15.62 3.51 23.85
CA GLN A 194 -15.96 2.57 24.93
C GLN A 194 -14.97 2.69 26.11
N LEU A 195 -13.69 2.91 25.82
CA LEU A 195 -12.66 3.15 26.84
C LEU A 195 -12.94 4.45 27.61
N SER A 196 -13.22 5.55 26.90
CA SER A 196 -13.54 6.83 27.57
C SER A 196 -14.80 6.73 28.45
N ARG A 197 -15.82 5.97 28.01
CA ARG A 197 -16.99 5.69 28.84
C ARG A 197 -16.64 4.88 30.08
N SER A 198 -15.79 3.85 29.96
CA SER A 198 -15.32 3.07 31.11
C SER A 198 -14.59 3.95 32.13
N ASP A 199 -13.79 4.91 31.68
CA ASP A 199 -13.08 5.85 32.56
C ASP A 199 -14.03 6.84 33.22
N THR A 200 -15.01 7.40 32.49
CA THR A 200 -16.07 8.24 33.11
C THR A 200 -16.92 7.46 34.11
N VAL A 201 -17.17 6.17 33.85
CA VAL A 201 -17.89 5.28 34.77
C VAL A 201 -17.03 5.00 36.00
N ARG A 202 -15.73 4.74 35.85
CA ARG A 202 -14.79 4.60 36.99
C ARG A 202 -14.71 5.87 37.83
N ASP A 203 -14.64 7.03 37.21
CA ASP A 203 -14.62 8.31 37.93
C ASP A 203 -15.98 8.60 38.58
N ALA A 204 -17.09 8.28 37.93
CA ALA A 204 -18.42 8.36 38.55
C ALA A 204 -18.55 7.42 39.76
N TYR A 205 -18.00 6.20 39.70
CA TYR A 205 -17.95 5.28 40.85
C TYR A 205 -17.12 5.84 42.00
N ARG A 206 -15.98 6.49 41.72
CA ARG A 206 -15.15 7.16 42.75
C ARG A 206 -15.85 8.37 43.37
N THR A 207 -16.64 9.11 42.58
CA THR A 207 -17.31 10.34 43.02
C THR A 207 -18.66 10.08 43.71
N SER A 208 -19.35 8.99 43.35
CA SER A 208 -20.63 8.56 43.96
C SER A 208 -20.48 7.91 45.34
N GLY A 209 -19.26 7.76 45.86
CA GLY A 209 -19.01 7.15 47.16
C GLY A 209 -19.31 5.64 47.22
N TYR A 210 -19.43 4.97 46.07
CA TYR A 210 -19.60 3.52 46.02
C TYR A 210 -18.27 2.87 46.42
N ARG A 211 -18.15 2.51 47.70
CA ARG A 211 -17.07 1.65 48.17
C ARG A 211 -17.36 0.24 47.68
N VAL A 212 -16.40 -0.36 46.99
CA VAL A 212 -16.41 -1.82 46.79
C VAL A 212 -16.55 -2.41 48.18
N GLU A 213 -17.62 -3.16 48.43
CA GLU A 213 -17.82 -3.84 49.69
C GLU A 213 -16.70 -4.88 49.79
N GLU A 214 -15.65 -4.55 50.52
CA GLU A 214 -14.52 -5.44 50.72
C GLU A 214 -15.07 -6.66 51.46
N LYS A 215 -15.30 -7.76 50.74
CA LYS A 215 -15.67 -9.01 51.40
C LYS A 215 -14.40 -9.52 52.08
N PRO A 216 -14.43 -9.76 53.41
CA PRO A 216 -13.26 -10.24 54.12
C PRO A 216 -12.85 -11.59 53.52
N VAL A 217 -11.56 -11.74 53.23
CA VAL A 217 -11.03 -13.00 52.72
C VAL A 217 -10.71 -13.85 53.94
N SER A 218 -11.47 -14.94 54.11
CA SER A 218 -11.17 -15.96 55.11
C SER A 218 -10.38 -17.09 54.46
N VAL A 219 -9.22 -17.41 55.02
CA VAL A 219 -8.44 -18.59 54.61
C VAL A 219 -8.63 -19.65 55.67
N GLU A 220 -9.11 -20.83 55.27
CA GLU A 220 -9.29 -21.96 56.17
C GLU A 220 -8.13 -22.94 55.99
N ILE A 221 -7.43 -23.24 57.08
CA ILE A 221 -6.31 -24.18 57.08
C ILE A 221 -6.75 -25.42 57.88
N CYS A 222 -6.68 -26.58 57.24
CA CYS A 222 -7.05 -27.86 57.83
C CYS A 222 -5.82 -28.76 57.95
N THR A 223 -5.61 -29.31 59.14
CA THR A 223 -4.58 -30.34 59.41
C THR A 223 -5.21 -31.44 60.26
N ASP A 224 -5.03 -32.69 59.84
CA ASP A 224 -5.55 -33.90 60.49
C ASP A 224 -7.06 -33.88 60.80
N GLY A 225 -7.85 -33.28 59.90
CA GLY A 225 -9.31 -33.25 59.98
C GLY A 225 -9.90 -32.14 60.85
N GLU A 226 -9.06 -31.33 61.50
CA GLU A 226 -9.50 -30.11 62.18
C GLU A 226 -9.14 -28.88 61.35
N CYS A 227 -10.15 -28.06 61.04
CA CYS A 227 -10.02 -26.84 60.26
C CYS A 227 -10.10 -25.60 61.17
N ARG A 228 -9.20 -24.63 60.96
CA ARG A 228 -9.29 -23.30 61.58
C ARG A 228 -9.34 -22.23 60.51
N ALA A 229 -10.37 -21.40 60.58
CA ALA A 229 -10.49 -20.20 59.77
C ALA A 229 -9.61 -19.07 60.34
N LEU A 230 -8.78 -18.49 59.49
CA LEU A 230 -8.03 -17.27 59.76
C LEU A 230 -8.69 -16.12 58.99
N GLU A 231 -9.18 -15.11 59.71
CA GLU A 231 -9.59 -13.85 59.10
C GLU A 231 -8.34 -13.10 58.64
N THR A 232 -8.11 -13.04 57.33
CA THR A 232 -6.90 -12.41 56.77
C THR A 232 -7.07 -10.91 56.47
N GLY A 233 -8.19 -10.32 56.90
CA GLY A 233 -8.54 -8.94 56.60
C GLY A 233 -9.05 -8.76 55.17
N TYR A 234 -9.07 -7.51 54.72
CA TYR A 234 -9.58 -7.11 53.41
C TYR A 234 -8.45 -7.13 52.36
N ALA A 235 -8.77 -7.57 51.15
CA ALA A 235 -7.80 -7.57 50.05
C ALA A 235 -7.51 -6.12 49.62
N ASP A 236 -6.33 -5.61 49.96
CA ASP A 236 -5.88 -4.28 49.55
C ASP A 236 -5.95 -4.13 48.02
N ALA A 237 -6.69 -3.10 47.56
CA ALA A 237 -6.73 -2.74 46.15
C ALA A 237 -5.32 -2.37 45.65
N PRO A 238 -4.91 -2.79 44.43
CA PRO A 238 -3.59 -2.52 43.91
C PRO A 238 -3.38 -1.00 43.78
N LYS A 239 -2.34 -0.48 44.45
CA LYS A 239 -1.92 0.91 44.30
C LYS A 239 -1.39 1.11 42.88
N ALA A 240 -2.09 1.92 42.09
CA ALA A 240 -1.61 2.37 40.78
C ALA A 240 -0.34 3.21 40.95
N ARG A 241 0.70 2.87 40.19
CA ARG A 241 1.93 3.67 40.03
C ARG A 241 1.97 4.20 38.60
#